data_AF-Q5PT67-F1
#
_entry.id   AF-Q5PT67-F1
#
_cell.length_a   1.000
_cell.length_b   1.000
_cell.length_c   1.000
_cell.angle_alpha   90.00
_cell.angle_beta   90.00
_cell.angle_gamma   90.00
#
_symmetry.space_group_name_H-M   'P 1'
#
loop_
_entity.id
_entity.type
_entity.pdbx_description
1 polymer ?
#
loop_
_entity_poly.entity_id
_entity_poly.type
_entity_poly.pdbx_seq_one_letter_code
_entity_poly.pdbx_strand_id
1 'polypeptide(L)'
;VNGIKWHEYGRITQRCAVRNPTKHVLLYPGFQFRTNRLVHKLVELVLHFLPAYLFDALVRARGGQPIMTRLARRFQRAADTGEFFAMHEWIFRNGNLRRLGDRVRRDRAALSFRCDVAGLDWETYIEAYMLGIRRFVLLDEMDSLEQARAKLRRLLWFKRAVQLAGL
;
A
#
# COMPACT_ATOMS: atom_id res chain seq x y z
N VAL A 1 17.22 -13.34 -9.43
CA VAL A 1 16.63 -12.45 -8.41
C VAL A 1 15.94 -11.39 -9.20
N ASN A 2 14.63 -11.29 -9.06
CA ASN A 2 13.88 -10.18 -9.62
C ASN A 2 13.74 -9.19 -8.47
N GLY A 3 14.53 -8.13 -8.48
CA GLY A 3 14.54 -7.13 -7.41
C GLY A 3 13.67 -5.95 -7.79
N ILE A 4 13.07 -5.28 -6.80
CA ILE A 4 12.32 -4.04 -6.98
C ILE A 4 12.80 -3.01 -5.96
N LYS A 5 12.98 -1.76 -6.39
CA LYS A 5 13.35 -0.67 -5.50
C LYS A 5 12.11 -0.09 -4.81
N TRP A 6 12.24 0.40 -3.57
CA TRP A 6 11.14 1.00 -2.82
C TRP A 6 10.39 2.09 -3.59
N HIS A 7 11.11 2.98 -4.29
CA HIS A 7 10.49 4.05 -5.08
C HIS A 7 9.63 3.51 -6.22
N GLU A 8 10.08 2.42 -6.87
CA GLU A 8 9.38 1.80 -7.99
C GLU A 8 8.13 1.07 -7.50
N TYR A 9 8.27 0.31 -6.40
CA TYR A 9 7.16 -0.32 -5.70
C TYR A 9 6.08 0.72 -5.33
N GLY A 10 6.49 1.81 -4.66
CA GLY A 10 5.58 2.89 -4.28
C GLY A 10 4.87 3.54 -5.48
N ARG A 11 5.60 3.77 -6.58
CA ARG A 11 5.02 4.31 -7.83
C ARG A 11 3.97 3.37 -8.43
N ILE A 12 4.25 2.07 -8.48
CA ILE A 12 3.31 1.07 -9.00
C ILE A 12 2.08 1.00 -8.09
N THR A 13 2.27 0.84 -6.79
CA THR A 13 1.18 0.81 -5.80
C THR A 13 0.29 2.04 -5.91
N GLN A 14 0.86 3.24 -6.06
CA GLN A 14 0.08 4.46 -6.23
C GLN A 14 -0.74 4.47 -7.52
N ARG A 15 -0.16 4.02 -8.65
CA ARG A 15 -0.91 3.88 -9.91
C ARG A 15 -2.07 2.90 -9.76
N CYS A 16 -1.83 1.73 -9.16
CA CYS A 16 -2.86 0.72 -8.90
C CYS A 16 -3.95 1.25 -7.95
N ALA A 17 -3.59 2.01 -6.91
CA ALA A 17 -4.52 2.64 -5.98
C ALA A 17 -5.46 3.64 -6.66
N VAL A 18 -4.93 4.42 -7.61
CA VAL A 18 -5.69 5.41 -8.38
C VAL A 18 -6.56 4.74 -9.45
N ARG A 19 -6.06 3.67 -10.08
CA ARG A 19 -6.79 2.90 -11.10
C ARG A 19 -7.93 2.08 -10.51
N ASN A 20 -7.73 1.49 -9.33
CA ASN A 20 -8.68 0.58 -8.67
C ASN A 20 -9.04 1.05 -7.24
N PRO A 21 -9.54 2.29 -7.03
CA PRO A 21 -9.76 2.84 -5.70
C PRO A 21 -10.95 2.17 -5.01
N THR A 22 -10.84 1.92 -3.70
CA THR A 22 -11.98 1.41 -2.90
C THR A 22 -13.01 2.51 -2.60
N LYS A 23 -14.29 2.15 -2.44
CA LYS A 23 -15.35 3.05 -1.96
C LYS A 23 -15.04 3.65 -0.59
N HIS A 24 -14.24 2.96 0.22
CA HIS A 24 -13.84 3.38 1.56
C HIS A 24 -12.72 4.43 1.58
N VAL A 25 -12.19 4.85 0.42
CA VAL A 25 -11.13 5.86 0.34
C VAL A 25 -11.59 7.19 0.94
N LEU A 26 -10.78 7.79 1.82
CA LEU A 26 -11.11 9.07 2.48
C LEU A 26 -10.27 10.24 1.96
N LEU A 27 -9.02 9.97 1.56
CA LEU A 27 -8.08 10.96 1.04
C LEU A 27 -7.51 10.46 -0.28
N TYR A 28 -7.07 11.38 -1.14
CA TYR A 28 -6.43 11.00 -2.39
C TYR A 28 -5.13 10.23 -2.09
N PRO A 29 -4.91 9.02 -2.66
CA PRO A 29 -3.75 8.20 -2.38
C PRO A 29 -2.43 8.96 -2.63
N GLY A 30 -1.54 8.85 -1.67
CA GLY A 30 -0.19 9.39 -1.74
C GLY A 30 0.66 8.75 -0.67
N PHE A 31 1.87 8.36 -1.03
CA PHE A 31 2.83 7.80 -0.10
C PHE A 31 4.21 8.34 -0.43
N GLN A 32 4.99 8.68 0.59
CA GLN A 32 6.35 9.14 0.45
C GLN A 32 7.22 8.43 1.47
N PHE A 33 8.30 7.81 1.00
CA PHE A 33 9.34 7.30 1.87
C PHE A 33 10.11 8.48 2.46
N ARG A 34 10.39 8.43 3.76
CA ARG A 34 11.15 9.46 4.48
C ARG A 34 12.20 8.78 5.32
N THR A 35 13.43 9.28 5.27
CA THR A 35 14.54 8.78 6.08
C THR A 35 14.73 9.59 7.36
N ASN A 36 14.29 10.84 7.39
CA ASN A 36 14.33 11.68 8.60
C ASN A 36 13.17 11.31 9.54
N ARG A 37 13.51 10.76 10.71
CA ARG A 37 12.56 10.28 11.72
C ARG A 37 11.71 11.39 12.33
N LEU A 38 12.28 12.58 12.59
CA LEU A 38 11.53 13.71 13.15
C LEU A 38 10.47 14.20 12.17
N VAL A 39 10.86 14.41 10.91
CA VAL A 39 9.93 14.80 9.85
C VAL A 39 8.85 13.73 9.66
N HIS A 40 9.24 12.45 9.69
CA HIS A 40 8.28 11.34 9.59
C HIS A 40 7.24 11.37 10.71
N LYS A 41 7.66 11.51 11.98
CA LYS A 41 6.74 11.57 13.13
C LYS A 41 5.84 12.82 13.12
N LEU A 42 6.34 13.97 12.68
CA LEU A 42 5.52 15.17 12.48
C LEU A 42 4.44 14.97 11.42
N VAL A 43 4.82 14.43 10.25
CA VAL A 43 3.88 14.14 9.17
C VAL A 43 2.87 13.07 9.58
N GLU A 44 3.30 12.03 10.29
CA GLU A 44 2.42 11.00 10.85
C GLU A 44 1.39 11.60 11.82
N LEU A 45 1.82 12.49 12.72
CA LEU A 45 0.93 13.17 13.65
C LEU A 45 -0.12 14.01 12.91
N VAL A 46 0.31 14.83 11.96
CA VAL A 46 -0.56 15.79 11.26
C VAL A 46 -1.49 15.12 10.25
N LEU A 47 -1.00 14.13 9.50
CA LEU A 47 -1.77 13.51 8.41
C LEU A 47 -2.51 12.22 8.79
N HIS A 48 -2.14 11.56 9.90
CA HIS A 48 -2.79 10.33 10.34
C HIS A 48 -3.51 10.49 11.67
N PHE A 49 -2.82 10.94 12.72
CA PHE A 49 -3.43 10.98 14.05
C PHE A 49 -4.40 12.13 14.25
N LEU A 50 -4.03 13.36 13.88
CA LEU A 50 -4.90 14.53 14.03
C LEU A 50 -6.25 14.33 13.31
N PRO A 51 -6.30 13.91 12.02
CA PRO A 51 -7.57 13.66 11.35
C PRO A 51 -8.34 12.48 11.96
N ALA A 52 -7.65 11.45 12.45
CA ALA A 52 -8.29 10.30 13.08
C ALA A 52 -8.98 10.68 14.40
N TYR A 53 -8.36 11.51 15.24
CA TYR A 53 -8.95 12.02 16.46
C TYR A 53 -10.15 12.93 16.19
N LEU A 54 -10.03 13.85 15.21
CA LEU A 54 -11.13 14.71 14.79
C LEU A 54 -12.32 13.89 14.29
N PHE A 55 -12.06 12.88 13.44
CA PHE A 55 -13.11 12.00 12.93
C PHE A 55 -13.80 11.23 14.06
N ASP A 56 -13.03 10.62 14.97
CA ASP A 56 -13.60 9.88 16.09
C ASP A 56 -14.38 10.78 17.05
N ALA A 57 -13.95 12.02 17.27
CA ALA A 57 -14.68 12.99 18.08
C ALA A 57 -16.04 13.33 17.45
N LEU A 58 -16.07 13.58 16.13
CA LEU A 58 -17.31 13.82 15.38
C LEU A 58 -18.26 12.61 15.42
N VAL A 59 -17.72 11.40 15.26
CA VAL A 59 -18.52 10.17 15.33
C VAL A 59 -19.10 9.98 16.74
N ARG A 60 -18.31 10.19 17.80
CA ARG A 60 -18.79 10.14 19.19
C ARG A 60 -19.88 11.17 19.46
N ALA A 61 -19.71 12.41 19.00
CA ALA A 61 -20.69 13.48 19.17
C ALA A 61 -22.04 13.15 18.52
N ARG A 62 -22.04 12.30 17.47
CA ARG A 62 -23.24 11.80 16.80
C ARG A 62 -23.75 10.46 17.37
N GLY A 63 -23.21 10.00 18.50
CA GLY A 63 -23.60 8.74 19.14
C GLY A 63 -23.04 7.48 18.45
N GLY A 64 -22.13 7.63 17.49
CA GLY A 64 -21.52 6.52 16.77
C GLY A 64 -20.31 5.91 17.48
N GLN A 65 -19.84 4.77 16.97
CA GLN A 65 -18.67 4.07 17.48
C GLN A 65 -17.38 4.55 16.77
N PRO A 66 -16.42 5.16 17.49
CA PRO A 66 -15.16 5.63 16.92
C PRO A 66 -14.21 4.47 16.59
N ILE A 67 -13.56 4.52 15.42
CA ILE A 67 -12.65 3.45 14.95
C ILE A 67 -11.32 3.97 14.41
N MET A 68 -11.25 5.25 14.02
CA MET A 68 -10.18 5.75 13.16
C MET A 68 -8.85 5.83 13.90
N THR A 69 -8.86 6.24 15.17
CA THR A 69 -7.64 6.29 15.99
C THR A 69 -7.09 4.89 16.26
N ARG A 70 -7.98 3.90 16.42
CA ARG A 70 -7.57 2.49 16.60
C ARG A 70 -6.87 1.97 15.35
N LEU A 71 -7.40 2.32 14.18
CA LEU A 71 -6.81 1.97 12.89
C LEU A 71 -5.45 2.66 12.69
N ALA A 72 -5.35 3.96 12.98
CA ALA A 72 -4.10 4.72 12.91
C ALA A 72 -3.00 4.09 13.79
N ARG A 73 -3.32 3.75 15.05
CA ARG A 73 -2.37 3.04 15.93
C ARG A 73 -1.95 1.66 15.39
N ARG A 74 -2.86 0.93 14.76
CA ARG A 74 -2.53 -0.37 14.15
C ARG A 74 -1.57 -0.21 12.98
N PHE A 75 -1.78 0.81 12.14
CA PHE A 75 -0.86 1.14 11.05
C PHE A 75 0.50 1.59 11.56
N GLN A 76 0.53 2.47 12.57
CA GLN A 76 1.79 2.91 13.20
C GLN A 76 2.60 1.71 13.71
N ARG A 77 1.98 0.79 14.47
CA ARG A 77 2.68 -0.41 14.96
C ARG A 77 3.20 -1.29 13.82
N ALA A 78 2.44 -1.45 12.74
CA ALA A 78 2.90 -2.21 11.58
C ALA A 78 4.10 -1.53 10.90
N ALA A 79 4.08 -0.20 10.80
CA ALA A 79 5.18 0.59 10.26
C ALA A 79 6.44 0.52 11.15
N ASP A 80 6.29 0.68 12.47
CA ASP A 80 7.39 0.60 13.43
C ASP A 80 8.05 -0.80 13.40
N THR A 81 7.26 -1.88 13.32
CA THR A 81 7.79 -3.25 13.15
C THR A 81 8.53 -3.42 11.82
N GLY A 82 8.06 -2.77 10.75
CA GLY A 82 8.65 -2.83 9.42
C GLY A 82 9.87 -1.92 9.22
N GLU A 83 10.09 -0.93 10.11
CA GLU A 83 11.09 0.13 9.96
C GLU A 83 12.49 -0.45 9.74
N PHE A 84 12.91 -1.40 10.57
CA PHE A 84 14.22 -2.03 10.47
C PHE A 84 14.45 -2.66 9.08
N PHE A 85 13.45 -3.35 8.54
CA PHE A 85 13.56 -3.99 7.24
C PHE A 85 13.51 -3.00 6.08
N ALA A 86 12.74 -1.92 6.21
CA ALA A 86 12.61 -0.90 5.17
C ALA A 86 13.84 0.02 5.06
N MET A 87 14.55 0.24 6.17
CA MET A 87 15.68 1.18 6.25
C MET A 87 17.05 0.56 5.99
N HIS A 88 17.14 -0.77 5.88
CA HIS A 88 18.39 -1.47 5.59
C HIS A 88 18.31 -2.19 4.24
N GLU A 89 19.45 -2.32 3.56
CA GLU A 89 19.56 -3.13 2.36
C GLU A 89 19.82 -4.59 2.73
N TRP A 90 19.12 -5.50 2.07
CA TRP A 90 19.20 -6.93 2.33
C TRP A 90 19.62 -7.69 1.08
N ILE A 91 20.77 -8.35 1.17
CA ILE A 91 21.26 -9.22 0.09
C ILE A 91 20.92 -10.67 0.45
N PHE A 92 19.83 -11.18 -0.12
CA PHE A 92 19.42 -12.56 0.06
C PHE A 92 20.22 -13.50 -0.85
N ARG A 93 21.09 -14.32 -0.27
CA ARG A 93 21.81 -15.37 -0.98
C ARG A 93 20.85 -16.52 -1.31
N ASN A 94 20.68 -16.83 -2.60
CA ASN A 94 19.74 -17.87 -3.06
C ASN A 94 20.39 -18.97 -3.92
N GLY A 95 21.67 -19.26 -3.68
CA GLY A 95 22.44 -20.22 -4.48
C GLY A 95 21.82 -21.63 -4.52
N ASN A 96 21.24 -22.10 -3.41
CA ASN A 96 20.57 -23.40 -3.36
C ASN A 96 19.31 -23.43 -4.24
N LEU A 97 18.49 -22.37 -4.19
CA LEU A 97 17.27 -22.26 -5.00
C LEU A 97 17.61 -22.19 -6.48
N ARG A 98 18.67 -21.46 -6.86
CA ARG A 98 19.16 -21.41 -8.25
C ARG A 98 19.61 -22.79 -8.74
N ARG A 99 20.45 -23.48 -7.96
CA ARG A 99 20.92 -24.84 -8.29
C ARG A 99 19.76 -25.84 -8.41
N LEU A 100 18.76 -25.73 -7.55
CA LEU A 100 17.54 -26.53 -7.63
C LEU A 100 16.77 -26.22 -8.92
N GLY A 101 16.57 -24.93 -9.23
CA GLY A 101 15.93 -24.50 -10.48
C GLY A 101 16.62 -25.06 -11.72
N ASP A 102 17.95 -25.02 -11.78
CA ASP A 102 18.73 -25.56 -12.91
C ASP A 102 18.61 -27.08 -13.06
N ARG A 103 18.52 -27.81 -11.94
CA ARG A 103 18.28 -29.26 -11.96
C ARG A 103 16.87 -29.58 -12.46
N VAL A 104 15.86 -28.88 -11.94
CA VAL A 104 14.45 -29.14 -12.27
C VAL A 104 14.13 -28.76 -13.71
N ARG A 105 14.77 -27.73 -14.27
CA ARG A 105 14.63 -27.38 -15.70
C ARG A 105 15.04 -28.50 -16.66
N ARG A 106 15.90 -29.42 -16.22
CA ARG A 106 16.35 -30.59 -17.00
C ARG A 106 15.49 -31.83 -16.76
N ASP A 107 14.51 -31.74 -15.86
CA ASP A 107 13.61 -32.82 -15.49
C ASP A 107 12.25 -32.67 -16.18
N ARG A 108 11.49 -33.76 -16.30
CA ARG A 108 10.10 -33.76 -16.78
C ARG A 108 9.17 -32.91 -15.91
N ALA A 109 9.53 -32.72 -14.64
CA ALA A 109 8.82 -31.86 -13.68
C ALA A 109 9.07 -30.35 -13.85
N ALA A 110 9.80 -29.91 -14.88
CA ALA A 110 10.11 -28.49 -15.11
C ALA A 110 8.85 -27.59 -15.11
N LEU A 111 7.74 -28.05 -15.67
CA LEU A 111 6.49 -27.28 -15.79
C LEU A 111 5.72 -27.15 -14.47
N SER A 112 5.89 -28.08 -13.53
CA SER A 112 5.21 -28.07 -12.23
C SER A 112 5.97 -27.30 -11.15
N PHE A 113 7.25 -27.00 -11.36
CA PHE A 113 8.10 -26.30 -10.40
C PHE A 113 8.27 -24.82 -10.74
N ARG A 114 7.26 -24.01 -10.40
CA ARG A 114 7.25 -22.56 -10.64
C ARG A 114 7.90 -21.76 -9.50
N CYS A 115 9.20 -21.93 -9.31
CA CYS A 115 9.96 -21.16 -8.30
C CYS A 115 10.84 -20.05 -8.91
N ASP A 116 10.86 -19.91 -10.24
CA ASP A 116 11.58 -18.84 -10.92
C ASP A 116 10.75 -17.56 -10.97
N VAL A 117 11.18 -16.56 -10.21
CA VAL A 117 10.55 -15.23 -10.17
C VAL A 117 11.13 -14.26 -11.18
N ALA A 118 12.12 -14.67 -12.00
CA ALA A 118 12.77 -13.80 -12.98
C ALA A 118 11.78 -13.19 -13.99
N GLY A 119 10.75 -13.95 -14.38
CA GLY A 119 9.70 -13.49 -15.29
C GLY A 119 8.49 -12.83 -14.61
N LEU A 120 8.55 -12.59 -13.29
CA LEU A 120 7.45 -11.93 -12.58
C LEU A 120 7.34 -10.47 -13.02
N ASP A 121 6.18 -10.09 -13.58
CA ASP A 121 5.86 -8.69 -13.83
C ASP A 121 5.33 -8.03 -12.54
N TRP A 122 6.10 -7.07 -12.02
CA TRP A 122 5.76 -6.40 -10.75
C TRP A 122 4.47 -5.60 -10.83
N GLU A 123 4.13 -5.02 -11.98
CA GLU A 123 2.92 -4.22 -12.13
C GLU A 123 1.66 -5.10 -12.04
N THR A 124 1.63 -6.20 -12.80
CA THR A 124 0.56 -7.20 -12.77
C THR A 124 0.43 -7.84 -11.39
N TYR A 125 1.56 -8.18 -10.77
CA TYR A 125 1.58 -8.78 -9.43
C TYR A 125 0.99 -7.84 -8.37
N ILE A 126 1.48 -6.59 -8.31
CA ILE A 126 1.02 -5.60 -7.32
C ILE A 126 -0.45 -5.24 -7.57
N GLU A 127 -0.88 -5.13 -8.83
CA GLU A 127 -2.28 -4.88 -9.15
C GLU A 127 -3.19 -6.02 -8.67
N ALA A 128 -2.84 -7.27 -8.99
CA ALA A 128 -3.60 -8.43 -8.53
C ALA A 128 -3.67 -8.49 -6.99
N TYR A 129 -2.55 -8.20 -6.32
CA TYR A 129 -2.49 -8.12 -4.86
C TYR A 129 -3.42 -7.04 -4.29
N MET A 130 -3.44 -5.84 -4.89
CA MET A 130 -4.30 -4.74 -4.45
C MET A 130 -5.79 -5.02 -4.71
N LEU A 131 -6.13 -5.65 -5.85
CA LEU A 131 -7.50 -6.11 -6.12
C LEU A 131 -7.93 -7.18 -5.12
N GLY A 132 -7.01 -8.07 -4.72
CA GLY A 132 -7.23 -9.03 -3.65
C GLY A 132 -7.56 -8.36 -2.31
N ILE A 133 -6.78 -7.34 -1.89
CA ILE A 133 -7.08 -6.56 -0.69
C ILE A 133 -8.46 -5.91 -0.78
N ARG A 134 -8.77 -5.27 -1.91
CA ARG A 134 -10.06 -4.62 -2.14
C ARG A 134 -11.23 -5.61 -1.96
N ARG A 135 -11.16 -6.76 -2.61
CA ARG A 135 -12.24 -7.75 -2.58
C ARG A 135 -12.35 -8.48 -1.24
N PHE A 136 -11.23 -8.98 -0.72
CA PHE A 136 -11.26 -9.93 0.40
C PHE A 136 -11.03 -9.30 1.77
N VAL A 137 -10.31 -8.18 1.85
CA VAL A 137 -10.03 -7.50 3.13
C VAL A 137 -11.01 -6.35 3.34
N LEU A 138 -11.25 -5.55 2.29
CA LEU A 138 -12.16 -4.40 2.36
C LEU A 138 -13.60 -4.75 2.01
N LEU A 139 -13.86 -5.98 1.54
CA LEU A 139 -15.19 -6.45 1.14
C LEU A 139 -15.86 -5.48 0.15
N ASP A 140 -15.06 -4.98 -0.79
CA ASP A 140 -15.45 -3.98 -1.76
C ASP A 140 -15.41 -4.55 -3.17
N GLU A 141 -16.59 -4.96 -3.64
CA GLU A 141 -16.78 -5.58 -4.94
C GLU A 141 -16.48 -4.62 -6.12
N MET A 142 -16.44 -5.18 -7.32
CA MET A 142 -16.08 -4.44 -8.55
C MET A 142 -17.18 -3.51 -9.04
N ASP A 143 -18.43 -3.74 -8.64
CA ASP A 143 -19.59 -2.90 -8.94
C ASP A 143 -19.45 -1.46 -8.40
N SER A 144 -18.76 -1.29 -7.27
CA SER A 144 -18.53 0.02 -6.65
C SER A 144 -17.41 0.83 -7.31
N LEU A 145 -16.66 0.25 -8.26
CA LEU A 145 -15.43 0.83 -8.80
C LEU A 145 -15.66 2.19 -9.48
N GLU A 146 -16.71 2.31 -10.28
CA GLU A 146 -17.02 3.57 -10.98
C GLU A 146 -17.39 4.69 -9.99
N GLN A 147 -18.18 4.37 -8.96
CA GLN A 147 -18.50 5.31 -7.89
C GLN A 147 -17.25 5.73 -7.10
N ALA A 148 -16.37 4.76 -6.80
CA ALA A 148 -15.12 5.02 -6.11
C ALA A 148 -14.17 5.90 -6.94
N ARG A 149 -14.09 5.70 -8.25
CA ARG A 149 -13.34 6.57 -9.18
C ARG A 149 -13.92 7.99 -9.22
N ALA A 150 -15.24 8.13 -9.24
CA ALA A 150 -15.89 9.44 -9.17
C ALA A 150 -15.59 10.17 -7.85
N LYS A 151 -15.65 9.46 -6.72
CA LYS A 151 -15.24 9.98 -5.41
C LYS A 151 -13.77 10.41 -5.42
N LEU A 152 -12.89 9.58 -6.00
CA LEU A 152 -11.47 9.88 -6.08
C LEU A 152 -11.16 11.14 -6.89
N ARG A 153 -11.89 11.40 -7.99
CA ARG A 153 -11.76 12.65 -8.75
C ARG A 153 -12.08 13.89 -7.90
N ARG A 154 -13.09 13.82 -7.03
CA ARG A 154 -13.40 14.92 -6.09
C ARG A 154 -12.27 15.12 -5.08
N LEU A 155 -11.74 14.02 -4.54
CA LEU A 155 -10.60 14.05 -3.61
C LEU A 155 -9.33 14.60 -4.27
N LEU A 156 -9.13 14.38 -5.58
CA LEU A 156 -8.02 14.97 -6.34
C LEU A 156 -8.13 16.49 -6.37
N TRP A 157 -9.31 17.02 -6.68
CA TRP A 157 -9.53 18.47 -6.70
C TRP A 157 -9.39 19.08 -5.32
N PHE A 158 -9.90 18.41 -4.28
CA PHE A 158 -9.66 18.81 -2.89
C PHE A 158 -8.16 18.88 -2.57
N LYS A 159 -7.39 17.83 -2.90
CA LYS A 159 -5.95 17.82 -2.72
C LYS A 159 -5.27 18.98 -3.44
N ARG A 160 -5.62 19.23 -4.70
CA ARG A 160 -5.05 20.34 -5.49
C ARG A 160 -5.38 21.70 -4.88
N ALA A 161 -6.60 21.90 -4.39
CA ALA A 161 -7.00 23.13 -3.73
C ALA A 161 -6.19 23.38 -2.46
N VAL A 162 -5.99 22.34 -1.63
CA VAL A 162 -5.13 22.42 -0.43
C VAL A 162 -3.70 22.79 -0.81
N GLN A 163 -3.13 22.15 -1.83
CA GLN A 163 -1.77 22.44 -2.32
C GLN A 163 -1.62 23.88 -2.84
N LEU A 164 -2.62 24.40 -3.55
CA LEU A 164 -2.62 25.78 -4.05
C LEU A 164 -2.79 26.81 -2.93
N ALA A 165 -3.46 26.43 -1.84
CA ALA A 165 -3.60 27.26 -0.65
C ALA A 165 -2.33 27.32 0.22
N GLY A 166 -1.24 26.65 -0.18
CA GLY A 166 0.03 26.63 0.55
C GLY A 166 0.04 25.68 1.75
N LEU A 167 -0.90 24.73 1.81
CA LEU A 167 -0.98 23.66 2.82
C LEU A 167 -0.50 22.31 2.26
#